data_AF-A0A398BL64-F1
#
_entry.id   AF-A0A398BL64-F1
#
_cell.length_a   1.000
_cell.length_b   1.000
_cell.length_c   1.000
_cell.angle_alpha   90.00
_cell.angle_beta   90.00
_cell.angle_gamma   90.00
#
_symmetry.space_group_name_H-M   'P 1'
#
loop_
_entity.id
_entity.type
_entity.pdbx_description
1 polymer ?
#
loop_
_entity_poly.entity_id
_entity_poly.type
_entity_poly.pdbx_seq_one_letter_code
_entity_poly.pdbx_strand_id
1 'polypeptide(L)'
;MHPLEVVNGIIDQDGKIISYSNKNIGIVTGLVSNCFVLDVDNLATLTKLEKMGDLPLTWRVRSNRGVHLYFKYNNTIPSTKLWDSIDILSDNKQVVAPPSIHPSGTVYQPSPTLSTHDRLLYLAYTYVLNLFAK
;
A
#
# COMPACT_ATOMS: atom_id res chain seq x y z
N MET A 1 -0.69 14.07 16.20
CA MET A 1 0.36 13.25 15.57
C MET A 1 0.58 13.86 14.19
N HIS A 2 1.78 14.38 13.89
CA HIS A 2 2.05 14.93 12.56
C HIS A 2 1.99 13.80 11.53
N PRO A 3 1.53 14.05 10.29
CA PRO A 3 1.65 13.07 9.21
C PRO A 3 3.11 12.65 9.11
N LEU A 4 3.37 11.37 8.90
CA LEU A 4 4.70 10.93 8.49
C LEU A 4 4.99 11.61 7.14
N GLU A 5 6.17 12.20 6.97
CA GLU A 5 6.57 12.87 5.73
C GLU A 5 7.79 12.16 5.13
N VAL A 6 7.89 12.17 3.79
CA VAL A 6 9.08 11.68 3.07
C VAL A 6 10.10 12.81 3.02
N VAL A 7 11.25 12.64 3.68
CA VAL A 7 12.21 13.75 3.89
C VAL A 7 13.46 13.64 2.99
N ASN A 8 13.78 12.47 2.44
CA ASN A 8 14.99 12.26 1.61
C ASN A 8 14.72 12.25 0.10
N GLY A 9 15.73 12.57 -0.72
CA GLY A 9 15.70 12.61 -2.19
C GLY A 9 16.78 11.74 -2.86
N ILE A 10 16.90 11.79 -4.19
CA ILE A 10 18.00 11.16 -4.96
C ILE A 10 18.82 12.20 -5.70
N ILE A 11 20.05 11.85 -6.09
CA ILE A 11 20.86 12.64 -7.02
C ILE A 11 20.67 12.05 -8.42
N ASP A 12 20.31 12.88 -9.40
CA ASP A 12 20.19 12.44 -10.79
C ASP A 12 21.56 12.32 -11.48
N GLN A 13 21.54 11.85 -12.74
CA GLN A 13 22.75 11.62 -13.55
C GLN A 13 23.58 12.89 -13.78
N ASP A 14 22.98 14.08 -13.61
CA ASP A 14 23.63 15.38 -13.78
C ASP A 14 24.09 15.99 -12.44
N GLY A 15 23.96 15.23 -11.33
CA GLY A 15 24.37 15.67 -10.00
C GLY A 15 23.33 16.52 -9.26
N LYS A 16 22.11 16.65 -9.78
CA LYS A 16 21.05 17.47 -9.16
C LYS A 16 20.25 16.65 -8.14
N ILE A 17 19.98 17.26 -6.99
CA ILE A 17 19.12 16.67 -5.96
C ILE A 17 17.65 16.78 -6.38
N ILE A 18 16.99 15.64 -6.49
CA ILE A 18 15.54 15.49 -6.63
C ILE A 18 14.96 15.22 -5.24
N SER A 19 14.31 16.23 -4.64
CA SER A 19 13.61 16.07 -3.37
C SER A 19 12.32 15.26 -3.54
N TYR A 20 12.05 14.35 -2.61
CA TYR A 20 10.77 13.64 -2.51
C TYR A 20 9.81 14.24 -1.49
N SER A 21 10.14 15.41 -0.93
CA SER A 21 9.22 16.14 -0.06
C SER A 21 7.89 16.38 -0.77
N ASN A 22 6.78 16.14 -0.04
CA ASN A 22 5.41 16.26 -0.53
C ASN A 22 5.07 15.37 -1.75
N LYS A 23 5.81 14.29 -1.99
CA LYS A 23 5.48 13.30 -3.02
C LYS A 23 4.74 12.11 -2.42
N ASN A 24 3.83 11.54 -3.21
CA ASN A 24 3.16 10.29 -2.89
C ASN A 24 4.09 9.10 -3.13
N ILE A 25 3.83 8.01 -2.42
CA ILE A 25 4.56 6.75 -2.48
C ILE A 25 3.73 5.73 -3.24
N GLY A 26 4.34 5.13 -4.26
CA GLY A 26 3.83 3.96 -4.95
C GLY A 26 4.65 2.72 -4.60
N ILE A 27 3.99 1.58 -4.43
CA ILE A 27 4.63 0.26 -4.37
C ILE A 27 4.33 -0.42 -5.69
N VAL A 28 5.36 -0.72 -6.49
CA VAL A 28 5.22 -1.60 -7.66
C VAL A 28 5.00 -3.02 -7.14
N THR A 29 3.84 -3.59 -7.41
CA THR A 29 3.45 -4.92 -6.93
C THR A 29 4.04 -6.02 -7.81
N GLY A 30 3.96 -7.26 -7.32
CA GLY A 30 4.54 -8.43 -7.97
C GLY A 30 5.83 -8.90 -7.33
N LEU A 31 6.62 -9.67 -8.09
CA LEU A 31 7.89 -10.25 -7.63
C LEU A 31 8.86 -9.18 -7.12
N VAL A 32 8.90 -8.01 -7.77
CA VAL A 32 9.84 -6.91 -7.46
C VAL A 32 9.73 -6.41 -6.03
N SER A 33 8.52 -6.32 -5.48
CA SER A 33 8.28 -5.96 -4.07
C SER A 33 7.85 -7.15 -3.21
N ASN A 34 7.82 -8.34 -3.80
CA ASN A 34 7.43 -9.60 -3.15
C ASN A 34 6.04 -9.51 -2.48
N CYS A 35 5.10 -8.78 -3.10
CA CYS A 35 3.72 -8.69 -2.65
C CYS A 35 2.72 -8.66 -3.80
N PHE A 36 1.49 -9.09 -3.55
CA PHE A 36 0.33 -8.69 -4.34
C PHE A 36 -0.70 -8.01 -3.44
N VAL A 37 -1.62 -7.26 -4.01
CA VAL A 37 -2.62 -6.50 -3.27
C VAL A 37 -4.02 -6.79 -3.81
N LEU A 38 -4.97 -7.00 -2.91
CA LEU A 38 -6.39 -6.92 -3.22
C LEU A 38 -6.85 -5.48 -2.96
N ASP A 39 -7.11 -4.74 -4.03
CA ASP A 39 -7.65 -3.37 -3.98
C ASP A 39 -9.17 -3.44 -4.03
N VAL A 40 -9.80 -3.10 -2.91
CA VAL A 40 -11.25 -3.10 -2.75
C VAL A 40 -11.71 -1.65 -2.77
N ASP A 41 -12.39 -1.25 -3.84
CA ASP A 41 -12.72 0.15 -4.13
C ASP A 41 -13.65 0.81 -3.10
N ASN A 42 -14.46 0.01 -2.38
CA ASN A 42 -15.46 0.53 -1.45
C ASN A 42 -15.76 -0.41 -0.28
N LEU A 43 -16.23 0.17 0.83
CA LEU A 43 -16.52 -0.56 2.07
C LEU A 43 -17.68 -1.56 1.94
N ALA A 44 -18.67 -1.31 1.08
CA ALA A 44 -19.79 -2.24 0.90
C ALA A 44 -19.32 -3.56 0.27
N THR A 45 -18.39 -3.49 -0.68
CA THR A 45 -17.72 -4.66 -1.27
C THR A 45 -16.85 -5.38 -0.24
N LEU A 46 -16.12 -4.65 0.61
CA LEU A 46 -15.37 -5.26 1.72
C LEU A 46 -16.30 -6.04 2.67
N THR A 47 -17.42 -5.46 3.09
CA THR A 47 -18.40 -6.16 3.95
C THR A 47 -18.97 -7.40 3.28
N LYS A 48 -19.18 -7.38 1.95
CA LYS A 48 -19.63 -8.58 1.22
C LYS A 48 -18.55 -9.67 1.23
N LEU A 49 -17.29 -9.31 0.98
CA LEU A 49 -16.16 -10.27 1.05
C LEU A 49 -16.06 -10.93 2.42
N GLU A 50 -16.11 -10.14 3.49
CA GLU A 50 -16.05 -10.64 4.87
C GLU A 50 -17.23 -11.54 5.25
N LYS A 51 -18.38 -11.43 4.56
CA LYS A 51 -19.53 -12.33 4.73
C LYS A 51 -19.41 -13.63 3.95
N MET A 52 -18.59 -13.66 2.90
CA MET A 52 -18.36 -14.87 2.08
C MET A 52 -17.33 -15.80 2.72
N GLY A 53 -16.52 -15.28 3.64
CA GLY A 53 -15.55 -16.04 4.42
C GLY A 53 -14.61 -15.11 5.18
N ASP A 54 -13.88 -15.67 6.12
CA ASP A 54 -12.89 -14.92 6.88
C ASP A 54 -11.76 -14.46 5.98
N LEU A 55 -11.55 -13.14 5.90
CA LEU A 55 -10.39 -12.58 5.24
C LEU A 55 -9.15 -12.84 6.10
N PRO A 56 -8.03 -13.32 5.51
CA PRO A 56 -6.80 -13.52 6.27
C PRO A 56 -6.37 -12.24 7.00
N LEU A 57 -5.82 -12.42 8.19
CA LEU A 57 -5.19 -11.31 8.91
C LEU A 57 -3.98 -10.84 8.10
N THR A 58 -4.03 -9.59 7.64
CA THR A 58 -2.95 -9.02 6.82
C THR A 58 -2.90 -7.50 6.94
N TRP A 59 -1.84 -6.89 6.41
CA TRP A 59 -1.69 -5.44 6.36
C TRP A 59 -2.82 -4.81 5.53
N ARG A 60 -3.50 -3.82 6.12
CA ARG A 60 -4.61 -3.10 5.51
C ARG A 60 -4.29 -1.61 5.45
N VAL A 61 -4.49 -1.01 4.28
CA VAL A 61 -4.38 0.45 4.10
C VAL A 61 -5.72 1.00 3.69
N ARG A 62 -6.22 2.00 4.42
CA ARG A 62 -7.42 2.73 4.00
C ARG A 62 -7.07 3.61 2.81
N SER A 63 -7.81 3.47 1.71
CA SER A 63 -7.76 4.38 0.57
C SER A 63 -8.83 5.46 0.69
N ASN A 64 -9.02 6.30 -0.34
CA ASN A 64 -10.06 7.33 -0.32
C ASN A 64 -11.46 6.74 -0.06
N ARG A 65 -11.79 5.61 -0.69
CA ARG A 65 -13.14 5.01 -0.65
C ARG A 65 -13.18 3.60 -0.08
N GLY A 66 -12.06 2.90 -0.05
CA GLY A 66 -12.01 1.48 0.27
C GLY A 66 -10.74 1.07 1.01
N VAL A 67 -10.20 -0.09 0.68
CA VAL A 67 -9.07 -0.70 1.41
C VAL A 67 -8.16 -1.49 0.47
N HIS A 68 -6.85 -1.37 0.70
CA HIS A 68 -5.85 -2.25 0.11
C HIS A 68 -5.48 -3.34 1.12
N LEU A 69 -5.58 -4.60 0.73
CA LEU A 69 -5.14 -5.75 1.52
C LEU A 69 -3.87 -6.33 0.88
N TYR A 70 -2.76 -6.33 1.60
CA TYR A 70 -1.48 -6.79 1.07
C TYR A 70 -1.28 -8.26 1.35
N PHE A 71 -0.60 -8.99 0.48
CA PHE A 71 -0.29 -10.40 0.67
C PHE A 71 1.10 -10.70 0.11
N LYS A 72 1.71 -11.80 0.55
CA LYS A 72 2.97 -12.28 0.00
C LYS A 72 2.81 -12.61 -1.49
N TYR A 73 3.77 -12.22 -2.31
CA TYR A 73 3.73 -12.52 -3.74
C TYR A 73 3.58 -14.02 -4.00
N ASN A 74 2.77 -14.34 -5.00
CA ASN A 74 2.58 -15.69 -5.52
C ASN A 74 2.55 -15.61 -7.06
N ASN A 75 3.44 -16.35 -7.72
CA ASN A 75 3.58 -16.35 -9.16
C ASN A 75 2.36 -16.95 -9.90
N THR A 76 1.45 -17.62 -9.19
CA THR A 76 0.19 -18.13 -9.77
C THR A 76 -0.96 -17.13 -9.71
N ILE A 77 -0.79 -15.97 -9.03
CA ILE A 77 -1.83 -14.95 -8.87
C ILE A 77 -1.57 -13.80 -9.85
N PRO A 78 -2.34 -13.70 -10.95
CA PRO A 78 -2.15 -12.64 -11.93
C PRO A 78 -2.79 -11.33 -11.47
N SER A 79 -2.32 -10.23 -12.05
CA SER A 79 -3.02 -8.96 -11.99
C SER A 79 -4.32 -9.03 -12.79
N THR A 80 -5.47 -8.86 -12.15
CA THR A 80 -6.78 -8.99 -12.82
C THR A 80 -7.89 -8.30 -12.03
N LYS A 81 -8.96 -7.91 -12.71
CA LYS A 81 -10.21 -7.47 -12.05
C LYS A 81 -11.00 -8.72 -11.64
N LEU A 82 -11.21 -8.91 -10.33
CA LEU A 82 -11.90 -10.10 -9.83
C LEU A 82 -13.42 -9.93 -9.93
N TRP A 83 -13.94 -8.78 -9.49
CA TRP A 83 -15.35 -8.37 -9.58
C TRP A 83 -15.47 -6.87 -9.85
N ASP A 84 -16.68 -6.39 -10.08
CA ASP A 84 -16.94 -4.95 -10.02
C ASP A 84 -16.59 -4.43 -8.62
N SER A 85 -15.60 -3.54 -8.54
CA SER A 85 -15.03 -2.96 -7.31
C SER A 85 -13.94 -3.78 -6.59
N ILE A 86 -13.35 -4.80 -7.23
CA ILE A 86 -12.19 -5.52 -6.69
C ILE A 86 -11.15 -5.77 -7.78
N ASP A 87 -9.95 -5.26 -7.58
CA ASP A 87 -8.78 -5.54 -8.41
C ASP A 87 -7.71 -6.32 -7.63
N ILE A 88 -7.08 -7.27 -8.30
CA ILE A 88 -5.85 -7.92 -7.87
C ILE A 88 -4.69 -7.22 -8.56
N LEU A 89 -3.81 -6.63 -7.75
CA LEU A 89 -2.61 -5.92 -8.18
C LEU A 89 -1.37 -6.78 -7.84
N SER A 90 -0.90 -7.55 -8.81
CA SER A 90 0.29 -8.41 -8.73
C SER A 90 1.37 -7.85 -9.67
N ASP A 91 2.04 -8.68 -10.46
CA ASP A 91 3.05 -8.24 -11.42
C ASP A 91 2.55 -7.13 -12.37
N ASN A 92 3.45 -6.19 -12.67
CA ASN A 92 3.24 -5.04 -13.56
C ASN A 92 2.12 -4.08 -13.13
N LYS A 93 1.77 -4.06 -11.85
CA LYS A 93 0.84 -3.11 -11.24
C LYS A 93 1.52 -2.30 -10.16
N GLN A 94 0.82 -1.30 -9.64
CA GLN A 94 1.27 -0.51 -8.51
C GLN A 94 0.09 -0.14 -7.62
N VAL A 95 0.39 0.11 -6.35
CA VAL A 95 -0.58 0.59 -5.36
C VAL A 95 -0.03 1.83 -4.65
N VAL A 96 -0.92 2.75 -4.26
CA VAL A 96 -0.55 3.92 -3.46
C VAL A 96 -0.43 3.51 -1.98
N ALA A 97 0.68 3.88 -1.35
CA ALA A 97 1.00 3.52 0.03
C ALA A 97 0.91 4.73 0.98
N PRO A 98 0.72 4.50 2.29
CA PRO A 98 0.88 5.55 3.30
C PRO A 98 2.27 6.16 3.26
N PRO A 99 2.43 7.46 3.56
CA PRO A 99 1.42 8.41 4.03
C PRO A 99 0.84 9.29 2.89
N SER A 100 0.74 8.76 1.67
CA SER A 100 0.28 9.51 0.48
C SER A 100 -1.06 10.23 0.67
N ILE A 101 -1.29 11.28 -0.13
CA ILE A 101 -2.51 12.08 -0.13
C ILE A 101 -3.24 11.89 -1.46
N HIS A 102 -4.49 11.40 -1.42
CA HIS A 102 -5.38 11.33 -2.57
C HIS A 102 -5.80 12.75 -3.01
N PRO A 103 -6.13 13.01 -4.29
CA PRO A 103 -6.61 14.33 -4.74
C PRO A 103 -7.80 14.93 -3.97
N SER A 104 -8.57 14.09 -3.26
CA SER A 104 -9.65 14.52 -2.35
C SER A 104 -9.17 15.07 -0.99
N GLY A 105 -7.87 14.99 -0.70
CA GLY A 105 -7.28 15.30 0.61
C GLY A 105 -7.27 14.12 1.59
N THR A 106 -7.82 12.95 1.23
CA THR A 106 -7.75 11.77 2.09
C THR A 106 -6.33 11.22 2.14
N VAL A 107 -5.82 11.01 3.37
CA VAL A 107 -4.52 10.40 3.62
C VAL A 107 -4.65 8.88 3.61
N TYR A 108 -3.80 8.21 2.83
CA TYR A 108 -3.65 6.76 2.89
C TYR A 108 -3.01 6.40 4.23
N GLN A 109 -3.68 5.58 5.02
CA GLN A 109 -3.24 5.25 6.38
C GLN A 109 -3.39 3.76 6.67
N PRO A 110 -2.45 3.16 7.43
CA PRO A 110 -2.64 1.81 7.97
C PRO A 110 -3.93 1.74 8.79
N SER A 111 -4.70 0.68 8.61
CA SER A 111 -5.90 0.49 9.43
C SER A 111 -5.50 -0.01 10.82
N PRO A 112 -5.96 0.66 11.90
CA PRO A 112 -5.55 0.35 13.27
C PRO A 112 -6.09 -1.00 13.78
N THR A 113 -7.11 -1.57 13.14
CA THR A 113 -7.89 -2.68 13.70
C THR A 113 -7.35 -4.08 13.44
N LEU A 114 -6.40 -4.32 12.52
CA LEU A 114 -6.01 -5.70 12.13
C LEU A 114 -4.54 -5.89 11.69
N SER A 115 -3.59 -5.07 12.16
CA SER A 115 -2.18 -5.14 11.70
C SER A 115 -1.24 -5.97 12.58
N THR A 116 -1.71 -6.68 13.62
CA THR A 116 -0.82 -7.09 14.71
C THR A 116 -0.06 -8.42 14.56
N HIS A 117 0.02 -9.07 13.39
CA HIS A 117 0.89 -10.26 13.27
C HIS A 117 1.71 -10.43 11.99
N ASP A 118 2.26 -9.34 11.45
CA ASP A 118 3.46 -9.43 10.61
C ASP A 118 4.52 -8.41 11.05
N ARG A 119 5.31 -8.79 12.08
CA ARG A 119 6.47 -7.99 12.53
C ARG A 119 7.44 -7.69 11.38
N LEU A 120 7.54 -8.54 10.37
CA LEU A 120 8.49 -8.37 9.26
C LEU A 120 8.07 -7.25 8.28
N LEU A 121 6.79 -7.12 7.96
CA LEU A 121 6.28 -6.00 7.14
C LEU A 121 6.25 -4.69 7.93
N TYR A 122 5.95 -4.73 9.23
CA TYR A 122 6.07 -3.55 10.09
C TYR A 122 7.53 -3.11 10.24
N LEU A 123 8.47 -4.04 10.37
CA LEU A 123 9.91 -3.74 10.38
C LEU A 123 10.38 -3.20 9.02
N ALA A 124 9.87 -3.72 7.89
CA ALA A 124 10.18 -3.17 6.58
C ALA A 124 9.58 -1.76 6.40
N TYR A 125 8.33 -1.53 6.82
CA TYR A 125 7.68 -0.22 6.79
C TYR A 125 8.40 0.79 7.68
N THR A 126 8.73 0.43 8.93
CA THR A 126 9.52 1.30 9.82
C THR A 126 10.95 1.48 9.33
N TYR A 127 11.59 0.48 8.73
CA TYR A 127 12.91 0.60 8.12
C TYR A 127 12.91 1.56 6.92
N VAL A 128 11.92 1.44 6.03
CA VAL A 128 11.71 2.38 4.92
C VAL A 128 11.44 3.78 5.46
N LEU A 129 10.53 3.95 6.43
CA LEU A 129 10.31 5.27 7.04
C LEU A 129 11.57 5.85 7.70
N ASN A 130 12.37 5.04 8.39
CA ASN A 130 13.62 5.47 9.03
C ASN A 130 14.74 5.74 8.02
N LEU A 131 14.69 5.16 6.82
CA LEU A 131 15.55 5.52 5.68
C LEU A 131 15.21 6.90 5.12
N PHE A 132 13.98 7.39 5.33
CA PHE A 132 13.48 8.67 4.80
C PHE A 132 13.23 9.73 5.88
N ALA A 133 13.37 9.40 7.17
CA ALA A 133 13.20 10.30 8.30
C ALA A 133 14.53 10.51 9.03
N LYS A 134 15.29 11.51 8.61
CA LYS A 134 16.34 12.17 9.39
C LYS A 134 16.24 13.67 9.19
#